data_AF-A0A6B1HDW3-F1
#
_entry.id   AF-A0A6B1HDW3-F1
#
_cell.length_a   1.000
_cell.length_b   1.000
_cell.length_c   1.000
_cell.angle_alpha   90.00
_cell.angle_beta   90.00
_cell.angle_gamma   90.00
#
_symmetry.space_group_name_H-M   'P 1'
#
loop_
_entity.id
_entity.type
_entity.pdbx_description
1 polymer ?
#
loop_
_entity_poly.entity_id
_entity_poly.type
_entity_poly.pdbx_seq_one_letter_code
_entity_poly.pdbx_strand_id
1 'polypeptide(L)'
;MNPQIVIALYKPHEGKDADLRALIDQHIPTLRKLELITDRPALLARSRNGTYVEIFEWRESGRAHEHPEVARIWEAMEQVADLPSLDSLEEASRAFPHFQPVR
;
A
#
# COMPACT_ATOMS: atom_id res chain seq x y z
N MET A 1 -17.28 -5.61 -11.38
CA MET A 1 -17.21 -4.21 -10.88
C MET A 1 -16.22 -3.44 -11.76
N ASN A 2 -16.25 -2.10 -11.79
CA ASN A 2 -15.27 -1.32 -12.55
C ASN A 2 -13.92 -1.26 -11.82
N PRO A 3 -12.78 -1.11 -12.53
CA PRO A 3 -11.48 -0.88 -11.91
C PRO A 3 -11.49 0.30 -10.95
N GLN A 4 -10.75 0.18 -9.84
CA GLN A 4 -10.72 1.19 -8.78
C GLN A 4 -9.27 1.53 -8.42
N ILE A 5 -8.95 2.82 -8.42
CA ILE A 5 -7.70 3.32 -7.84
C ILE A 5 -7.82 3.27 -6.33
N VAL A 6 -6.84 2.64 -5.68
CA VAL A 6 -6.74 2.57 -4.23
C VAL A 6 -5.49 3.30 -3.76
N ILE A 7 -5.59 3.90 -2.58
CA ILE A 7 -4.47 4.47 -1.84
C ILE A 7 -4.38 3.68 -0.54
N ALA A 8 -3.34 2.85 -0.42
CA ALA A 8 -3.04 2.08 0.77
C ALA A 8 -1.96 2.78 1.59
N LEU A 9 -2.14 2.81 2.91
CA LEU A 9 -1.25 3.50 3.84
C LEU A 9 -0.67 2.50 4.84
N TYR A 10 0.65 2.56 5.03
CA TYR A 10 1.36 1.67 5.95
C TYR A 10 2.30 2.47 6.85
N LYS A 11 1.97 2.57 8.14
CA LYS A 11 2.78 3.28 9.13
C LYS A 11 3.64 2.27 9.88
N PRO A 12 4.96 2.18 9.61
CA PRO A 12 5.80 1.21 10.31
C PRO A 12 5.85 1.49 11.81
N HIS A 13 5.83 0.43 12.60
CA HIS A 13 6.18 0.47 14.01
C HIS A 13 7.66 0.85 14.18
N GLU A 14 8.05 1.22 15.41
CA GLU A 14 9.42 1.63 15.69
C GLU A 14 10.43 0.51 15.36
N GLY A 15 11.46 0.84 14.58
CA GLY A 15 12.48 -0.12 14.12
C GLY A 15 12.03 -1.08 13.02
N LYS A 16 10.79 -0.99 12.54
CA LYS A 16 10.20 -1.93 11.56
C LYS A 16 10.15 -1.42 10.11
N ASP A 17 10.81 -0.31 9.84
CA ASP A 17 10.78 0.32 8.51
C ASP A 17 11.28 -0.59 7.38
N ALA A 18 12.41 -1.26 7.60
CA ALA A 18 13.01 -2.17 6.62
C ALA A 18 12.16 -3.43 6.40
N ASP A 19 11.62 -3.99 7.49
CA ASP A 19 10.73 -5.16 7.44
C ASP A 19 9.47 -4.85 6.62
N LEU A 20 8.83 -3.70 6.91
CA LEU A 20 7.67 -3.25 6.16
C LEU A 20 8.01 -2.95 4.69
N ARG A 21 9.16 -2.32 4.42
CA ARG A 21 9.60 -2.04 3.04
C ARG A 21 9.71 -3.31 2.22
N ALA A 22 10.32 -4.35 2.78
CA ALA A 22 10.48 -5.64 2.11
C ALA A 22 9.13 -6.31 1.80
N LEU A 23 8.11 -6.11 2.64
CA LEU A 23 6.75 -6.60 2.39
C LEU A 23 6.04 -5.81 1.28
N ILE A 24 6.20 -4.48 1.27
CA ILE A 24 5.67 -3.62 0.21
C ILE A 24 6.28 -4.00 -1.15
N ASP A 25 7.59 -4.23 -1.21
CA ASP A 25 8.27 -4.65 -2.43
C ASP A 25 7.74 -6.00 -2.98
N GLN A 26 7.16 -6.86 -2.12
CA GLN A 26 6.52 -8.12 -2.52
C GLN A 26 5.05 -7.95 -2.92
N HIS A 27 4.38 -6.90 -2.46
CA HIS A 27 2.93 -6.73 -2.60
C HIS A 27 2.50 -6.59 -4.07
N ILE A 28 2.96 -5.54 -4.78
CA ILE A 28 2.57 -5.29 -6.17
C ILE A 28 2.93 -6.46 -7.12
N PRO A 29 4.13 -7.05 -7.07
CA PRO A 29 4.45 -8.22 -7.90
C PRO A 29 3.49 -9.40 -7.64
N THR A 30 3.12 -9.65 -6.39
CA THR A 30 2.19 -10.72 -6.02
C THR A 30 0.79 -10.46 -6.58
N LEU A 31 0.27 -9.24 -6.42
CA LEU A 31 -1.03 -8.86 -6.98
C LEU A 31 -1.06 -8.95 -8.51
N ARG A 32 0.03 -8.59 -9.20
CA ARG A 32 0.14 -8.72 -10.67
C ARG A 32 0.18 -10.18 -11.10
N LYS A 33 0.98 -11.02 -10.44
CA LYS A 33 1.08 -12.46 -10.72
C LYS A 33 -0.30 -13.15 -10.63
N LEU A 34 -1.13 -12.71 -9.68
CA LEU A 34 -2.48 -13.23 -9.47
C LEU A 34 -3.56 -12.55 -10.32
N GLU A 35 -3.17 -11.64 -11.21
CA GLU A 35 -4.07 -10.88 -12.09
C GLU A 35 -5.16 -10.10 -11.31
N LEU A 36 -4.84 -9.64 -10.10
CA LEU A 36 -5.77 -8.90 -9.23
C LEU A 36 -5.77 -7.39 -9.50
N ILE A 37 -4.65 -6.87 -10.04
CA ILE A 37 -4.47 -5.45 -10.37
C ILE A 37 -4.23 -5.28 -11.87
N THR A 38 -4.46 -4.07 -12.37
CA THR A 38 -4.24 -3.75 -13.78
C THR A 38 -2.74 -3.57 -14.07
N ASP A 39 -2.43 -3.33 -15.36
CA ASP A 39 -1.06 -3.03 -15.80
C ASP A 39 -0.63 -1.59 -15.51
N ARG A 40 -1.51 -0.79 -14.87
CA ARG A 40 -1.17 0.57 -14.46
C ARG A 40 0.08 0.53 -13.55
N PRO A 41 1.08 1.40 -13.78
CA PRO A 41 2.21 1.53 -12.87
C PRO A 41 1.73 1.91 -11.47
N ALA A 42 2.15 1.13 -10.47
CA ALA A 42 1.95 1.48 -9.07
C ALA A 42 2.93 2.58 -8.67
N LEU A 43 2.53 3.41 -7.71
CA LEU A 43 3.37 4.46 -7.13
C LEU A 43 3.57 4.18 -5.64
N LEU A 44 4.81 4.34 -5.18
CA LEU A 44 5.14 4.30 -3.76
C LEU A 44 5.75 5.64 -3.36
N ALA A 45 5.20 6.22 -2.31
CA ALA A 45 5.66 7.46 -1.73
C ALA A 45 5.71 7.37 -0.20
N ARG A 46 6.24 8.42 0.43
CA ARG A 46 6.46 8.52 1.87
C ARG A 46 5.93 9.85 2.38
N SER A 47 5.08 9.80 3.40
CA SER A 47 4.62 10.98 4.12
C SER A 47 5.68 11.51 5.09
N ARG A 48 5.46 12.74 5.57
CA ARG A 48 6.32 13.43 6.54
C ARG A 48 6.44 12.68 7.85
N ASN A 49 5.37 12.04 8.32
CA ASN A 49 5.41 11.22 9.54
C ASN A 49 5.98 9.81 9.27
N GLY A 50 6.42 9.51 8.06
CA GLY A 50 7.04 8.25 7.71
C GLY A 50 6.06 7.11 7.43
N THR A 51 4.81 7.40 7.09
CA THR A 51 3.86 6.42 6.52
C THR A 51 4.18 6.20 5.05
N TYR A 52 4.23 4.95 4.60
CA TYR A 52 4.24 4.63 3.17
C TYR A 52 2.86 4.87 2.57
N VAL A 53 2.83 5.41 1.36
CA VAL A 53 1.61 5.63 0.57
C VAL A 53 1.78 4.87 -0.74
N GLU A 54 1.03 3.78 -0.91
CA GLU A 54 1.05 2.93 -2.10
C GLU A 54 -0.23 3.15 -2.92
N ILE A 55 -0.09 3.48 -4.20
CA ILE A 55 -1.20 3.77 -5.10
C ILE A 55 -1.18 2.78 -6.25
N PHE A 56 -2.28 2.07 -6.47
CA PHE A 56 -2.44 1.11 -7.57
C PHE A 56 -3.90 0.97 -7.99
N GLU A 57 -4.16 0.18 -9.03
CA GLU A 57 -5.50 -0.01 -9.60
C GLU A 57 -5.94 -1.48 -9.51
N TRP A 58 -7.03 -1.73 -8.78
CA TRP A 58 -7.67 -3.04 -8.76
C TRP A 58 -8.32 -3.35 -10.11
N ARG A 59 -8.21 -4.60 -10.59
CA ARG A 59 -9.15 -5.15 -11.58
C ARG A 59 -10.48 -5.45 -10.90
N GLU A 60 -10.43 -6.15 -9.77
CA GLU A 60 -11.57 -6.48 -8.92
C GLU A 60 -11.09 -6.71 -7.48
N SER A 61 -11.35 -5.76 -6.58
CA SER A 61 -10.81 -5.75 -5.21
C SER A 61 -11.32 -6.92 -4.34
N GLY A 62 -12.56 -7.37 -4.55
CA GLY A 62 -13.19 -8.40 -3.70
C GLY A 62 -12.46 -9.75 -3.70
N ARG A 63 -11.78 -10.10 -4.79
CA ARG A 63 -11.11 -11.41 -4.94
C ARG A 63 -9.79 -11.49 -4.20
N ALA A 64 -9.16 -10.36 -3.87
CA ALA A 64 -7.83 -10.35 -3.24
C ALA A 64 -7.83 -11.07 -1.88
N HIS A 65 -8.92 -10.96 -1.11
CA HIS A 65 -9.09 -11.63 0.19
C HIS A 65 -9.16 -13.16 0.10
N GLU A 66 -9.42 -13.73 -1.08
CA GLU A 66 -9.54 -15.18 -1.29
C GLU A 66 -8.18 -15.85 -1.52
N HIS A 67 -7.12 -15.06 -1.77
CA HIS A 67 -5.81 -15.58 -2.14
C HIS A 67 -4.89 -15.71 -0.92
N PRO A 68 -4.41 -16.93 -0.57
CA PRO A 68 -3.55 -17.13 0.60
C PRO A 68 -2.17 -16.47 0.46
N GLU A 69 -1.70 -16.21 -0.78
CA GLU A 69 -0.48 -15.44 -1.01
C GLU A 69 -0.64 -13.97 -0.59
N VAL A 70 -1.81 -13.37 -0.85
CA VAL A 70 -2.13 -11.99 -0.48
C VAL A 70 -2.35 -11.88 1.03
N ALA A 71 -3.15 -12.80 1.60
CA ALA A 71 -3.41 -12.85 3.04
C ALA A 71 -2.11 -12.90 3.86
N ARG A 72 -1.14 -13.73 3.45
CA ARG A 72 0.16 -13.83 4.14
C ARG A 72 0.92 -12.50 4.16
N ILE A 73 0.90 -11.74 3.06
CA ILE A 73 1.59 -10.45 2.99
C ILE A 73 0.89 -9.44 3.92
N TRP A 74 -0.45 -9.37 3.86
CA TRP A 74 -1.22 -8.44 4.68
C TRP A 74 -1.11 -8.74 6.18
N GLU A 75 -1.24 -10.01 6.57
CA GLU A 75 -1.03 -10.45 7.95
C GLU A 75 0.37 -10.08 8.45
N ALA A 76 1.41 -10.26 7.61
CA ALA A 76 2.77 -9.87 7.96
C ALA A 76 2.95 -8.34 8.06
N MET A 77 2.27 -7.56 7.20
CA MET A 77 2.27 -6.10 7.28
C MET A 77 1.62 -5.62 8.59
N GLU A 78 0.49 -6.22 8.98
CA GLU A 78 -0.22 -5.89 10.24
C GLU A 78 0.63 -6.16 11.49
N GLN A 79 1.59 -7.08 11.44
CA GLN A 79 2.52 -7.32 12.56
C GLN A 79 3.61 -6.25 12.72
N VAL A 80 3.85 -5.45 11.68
CA VAL A 80 5.00 -4.50 11.65
C VAL A 80 4.57 -3.06 11.36
N ALA A 81 3.28 -2.82 11.11
CA ALA A 81 2.74 -1.54 10.73
C ALA A 81 1.29 -1.36 11.14
N ASP A 82 0.91 -0.12 11.39
CA ASP A 82 -0.47 0.30 11.46
C ASP A 82 -0.98 0.65 10.04
N LEU A 83 -2.29 0.48 9.82
CA LEU A 83 -2.98 0.75 8.55
C LEU A 83 -3.90 1.98 8.69
N PRO A 84 -3.36 3.21 8.72
CA PRO A 84 -4.17 4.38 8.98
C PRO A 84 -4.99 4.81 7.76
N SER A 85 -5.98 5.67 7.98
CA SER A 85 -6.78 6.29 6.92
C SER A 85 -6.08 7.51 6.32
N LEU A 86 -6.49 7.90 5.10
CA LEU A 86 -5.87 9.01 4.38
C LEU A 86 -5.94 10.35 5.13
N ASP A 87 -7.02 10.61 5.85
CA ASP A 87 -7.24 11.82 6.66
C ASP A 87 -6.33 11.91 7.90
N SER A 88 -5.64 10.82 8.27
CA SER A 88 -4.62 10.84 9.32
C SER A 88 -3.32 11.52 8.88
N LEU A 89 -3.11 11.71 7.57
CA LEU A 89 -1.90 12.35 7.04
C LEU A 89 -2.05 13.87 7.07
N GLU A 90 -1.04 14.57 7.59
CA GLU A 90 -1.02 16.04 7.63
C GLU A 90 -1.18 16.63 6.21
N GLU A 91 -0.58 15.98 5.22
CA GLU A 91 -0.62 16.35 3.81
C GLU A 91 -2.05 16.36 3.26
N ALA A 92 -2.95 15.49 3.74
CA ALA A 92 -4.31 15.36 3.22
C ALA A 92 -5.17 16.61 3.47
N SER A 93 -4.75 17.49 4.39
CA SER A 93 -5.39 18.79 4.63
C SER A 93 -5.07 19.86 3.56
N ARG A 94 -4.15 19.57 2.63
CA ARG A 94 -3.68 20.51 1.60
C ARG A 94 -4.38 20.26 0.27
N ALA A 95 -4.65 21.33 -0.47
CA ALA A 95 -5.22 21.24 -1.83
C ALA A 95 -4.31 20.45 -2.80
N PHE A 96 -2.98 20.54 -2.58
CA PHE A 96 -1.97 19.81 -3.32
C PHE A 96 -1.03 19.11 -2.32
N PRO A 97 -1.35 17.88 -1.89
CA PRO A 97 -0.51 17.12 -0.99
C PRO A 97 0.79 16.71 -1.71
N HIS A 98 1.92 16.84 -1.01
CA HIS A 98 3.24 16.47 -1.55
C HIS A 98 3.84 15.38 -0.68
N PHE A 99 4.29 14.29 -1.31
CA PHE A 99 4.92 13.16 -0.65
C PHE A 99 6.33 12.95 -1.20
N GLN A 100 7.22 12.37 -0.40
CA GLN A 100 8.57 12.03 -0.85
C GLN A 100 8.50 10.76 -1.73
N PRO A 101 9.16 10.73 -2.90
CA PRO A 101 9.19 9.53 -3.72
C PRO A 101 10.01 8.43 -3.04
N VAL A 102 9.51 7.20 -3.08
CA VAL A 102 10.27 6.01 -2.66
C VAL A 102 10.71 5.28 -3.92
N ARG A 103 11.99 4.94 -3.99
CA ARG A 103 12.59 4.18 -5.09
C ARG A 103 12.91 2.75 -4.67
#